data_AF-A0A8T6UW36-F1
#
_entry.id   AF-A0A8T6UW36-F1
#
_cell.length_a   1.000
_cell.length_b   1.000
_cell.length_c   1.000
_cell.angle_alpha   90.00
_cell.angle_beta   90.00
_cell.angle_gamma   90.00
#
_symmetry.space_group_name_H-M   'P 1'
#
loop_
_entity.id
_entity.type
_entity.pdbx_description
1 polymer ?
#
loop_
_entity_poly.entity_id
_entity_poly.type
_entity_poly.pdbx_seq_one_letter_code
_entity_poly.pdbx_strand_id
1 'polypeptide(L)' 'KQIVKIGEDAKEVSPSSGFLNYGNVQNQYVMIKGSIPGASRRLVMMRAPARAKKMESPPKIEYLSLESKQGD' A
#
# COMPACT_ATOMS: atom_id res chain seq x y z
N LYS A 1 -8.59 1.16 9.08
CA LYS A 1 -7.19 0.91 8.64
C LYS A 1 -6.46 2.26 8.65
N GLN A 2 -5.14 2.28 8.81
CA GLN A 2 -4.36 3.53 8.83
C GLN A 2 -3.66 3.69 7.48
N ILE A 3 -3.69 4.90 6.92
CA ILE A 3 -2.94 5.25 5.71
C ILE A 3 -1.52 5.62 6.17
N VAL A 4 -0.52 5.03 5.53
CA VAL A 4 0.90 5.17 5.89
C VAL A 4 1.59 6.17 4.96
N LYS A 5 1.32 6.08 3.65
CA LYS A 5 1.87 6.97 2.62
C LYS A 5 0.83 7.14 1.51
N ILE A 6 0.76 8.35 0.96
CA ILE A 6 0.10 8.65 -0.31
C ILE A 6 1.20 9.18 -1.21
N GLY A 7 1.28 8.69 -2.44
CA GLY A 7 2.34 9.08 -3.37
C GLY A 7 1.86 9.06 -4.82
N GLU A 8 2.51 9.87 -5.63
CA GLU A 8 2.28 9.96 -7.08
C GLU A 8 3.26 9.05 -7.84
N ASP A 9 4.51 8.98 -7.38
CA ASP A 9 5.57 8.18 -8.01
C ASP A 9 5.62 6.73 -7.52
N ALA A 10 5.06 5.86 -8.33
CA ALA A 10 4.94 4.44 -8.03
C ALA A 10 6.26 3.63 -8.14
N LYS A 11 7.33 4.23 -8.65
CA LYS A 11 8.67 3.61 -8.74
C LYS A 11 9.31 3.41 -7.37
N GLU A 12 8.98 4.24 -6.37
CA GLU A 12 9.56 4.17 -5.03
C GLU A 12 9.04 3.00 -4.19
N VAL A 13 7.92 2.40 -4.59
CA VAL A 13 7.21 1.37 -3.79
C VAL A 13 7.11 0.04 -4.50
N SER A 14 7.26 0.02 -5.83
CA SER A 14 7.23 -1.22 -6.60
C SER A 14 8.50 -2.04 -6.31
N PRO A 15 8.38 -3.32 -5.92
CA PRO A 15 9.52 -4.22 -5.81
C PRO A 15 10.29 -4.31 -7.14
N SER A 16 11.56 -4.71 -7.10
CA SER A 16 12.40 -4.87 -8.31
C SER A 16 11.77 -5.80 -9.36
N SER A 17 11.06 -6.84 -8.93
CA SER A 17 10.33 -7.79 -9.79
C SER A 17 8.86 -7.42 -10.05
N GLY A 18 8.36 -6.33 -9.48
CA GLY A 18 6.93 -5.99 -9.44
C GLY A 18 6.12 -6.84 -8.45
N PHE A 19 4.83 -6.51 -8.30
CA PHE A 19 3.92 -7.24 -7.42
C PHE A 19 3.40 -8.52 -8.08
N LEU A 20 3.42 -9.64 -7.34
CA LEU A 20 2.91 -10.93 -7.81
C LEU A 20 1.43 -10.82 -8.24
N ASN A 21 1.09 -11.35 -9.41
CA ASN A 21 -0.25 -11.28 -10.00
C ASN A 21 -0.81 -9.86 -10.20
N TYR A 22 0.05 -8.83 -10.17
CA TYR A 22 -0.33 -7.44 -10.45
C TYR A 22 0.59 -6.80 -11.48
N GLY A 23 1.89 -6.74 -11.21
CA GLY A 23 2.90 -6.03 -12.00
C GLY A 23 3.40 -4.77 -11.30
N ASN A 24 3.93 -3.82 -12.08
CA ASN A 24 4.39 -2.53 -11.57
C ASN A 24 3.22 -1.56 -11.43
N VAL A 25 3.21 -0.78 -10.36
CA VAL A 25 2.25 0.31 -10.20
C VAL A 25 2.78 1.50 -11.01
N GLN A 26 1.90 2.17 -11.77
CA GLN A 26 2.27 3.34 -12.60
C GLN A 26 1.55 4.62 -12.18
N ASN A 27 0.47 4.50 -11.42
CA ASN A 27 -0.40 5.60 -11.03
C ASN A 27 -0.21 5.96 -9.56
N GLN A 28 -0.93 7.00 -9.13
CA GLN A 28 -1.04 7.36 -7.72
C GLN A 28 -1.44 6.14 -6.88
N TYR A 29 -0.81 6.02 -5.72
CA TYR A 29 -1.00 4.88 -4.84
C TYR A 29 -1.20 5.33 -3.40
N VAL A 30 -1.81 4.43 -2.63
CA VAL A 30 -2.03 4.60 -1.20
C VAL A 30 -1.52 3.35 -0.50
N MET A 31 -0.64 3.54 0.49
CA MET A 31 -0.13 2.47 1.33
C MET A 31 -0.98 2.36 2.59
N ILE A 32 -1.56 1.19 2.83
CA ILE A 32 -2.47 0.93 3.94
C ILE A 32 -1.82 -0.07 4.89
N LYS A 33 -1.87 0.21 6.20
CA LYS A 33 -1.38 -0.71 7.22
C LYS A 33 -2.29 -1.96 7.32
N GLY A 34 -1.70 -3.13 7.08
CA GLY A 34 -2.32 -4.46 7.25
C GLY A 34 -2.95 -5.04 5.97
N SER A 35 -3.80 -6.05 6.12
CA SER A 35 -4.45 -6.74 5.00
C SER A 35 -5.71 -6.03 4.48
N ILE A 36 -6.06 -6.30 3.22
CA ILE A 36 -7.28 -5.83 2.54
C ILE A 36 -8.07 -7.07 2.06
N PRO A 37 -9.41 -7.07 2.16
CA PRO A 37 -10.21 -8.19 1.67
C PRO A 37 -10.18 -8.28 0.14
N GLY A 38 -10.02 -9.50 -0.37
CA GLY A 38 -10.04 -9.81 -1.81
C GLY A 38 -8.65 -10.12 -2.38
N ALA A 39 -8.63 -10.66 -3.61
CA ALA A 39 -7.43 -10.96 -4.35
C ALA A 39 -6.82 -9.68 -4.98
N SER A 40 -5.60 -9.78 -5.50
CA SER A 40 -4.96 -8.72 -6.29
C SER A 40 -5.84 -8.30 -7.48
N ARG A 41 -5.76 -7.02 -7.88
CA ARG A 41 -6.57 -6.37 -8.95
C ARG A 41 -8.07 -6.20 -8.67
N ARG A 42 -8.57 -6.58 -7.49
CA ARG A 42 -9.97 -6.32 -7.13
C ARG A 42 -10.20 -4.84 -6.79
N LEU A 43 -11.33 -4.29 -7.22
CA LEU A 43 -11.76 -2.94 -6.82
C LEU A 43 -12.06 -2.91 -5.32
N VAL A 44 -11.50 -1.90 -4.64
CA VAL A 44 -11.71 -1.68 -3.20
C VAL A 44 -12.23 -0.26 -3.00
N MET A 45 -13.41 -0.14 -2.38
CA MET A 45 -14.00 1.14 -2.04
C MET A 45 -13.48 1.60 -0.66
N MET A 46 -12.81 2.75 -0.61
CA MET A 46 -12.42 3.38 0.65
C MET A 46 -13.54 4.29 1.17
N ARG A 47 -13.82 4.22 2.47
CA ARG A 47 -14.82 5.08 3.14
C ARG A 47 -14.20 5.73 4.37
N ALA A 48 -14.66 6.93 4.69
CA ALA A 48 -14.44 7.53 6.00
C ALA A 48 -14.95 6.61 7.14
N PRO A 49 -14.24 6.56 8.28
CA PRO A 49 -14.67 5.80 9.43
C PRO A 49 -15.98 6.39 9.98
N ALA A 50 -16.96 5.52 10.24
CA ALA A 50 -18.26 5.95 10.80
C ALA A 50 -18.17 6.32 12.30
N ARG A 51 -17.09 5.92 12.96
CA ARG A 51 -16.81 6.23 14.37
C ARG A 51 -15.59 7.13 14.45
N ALA A 52 -15.64 8.10 15.35
CA ALA A 52 -14.50 8.98 15.63
C ALA A 52 -13.28 8.14 16.02
N LYS A 53 -12.22 8.21 15.20
CA LYS A 53 -10.95 7.53 15.48
C LYS A 53 -10.01 8.55 16.10
N LYS A 54 -9.33 8.18 17.20
CA LYS A 54 -8.19 8.97 17.68
C LYS A 54 -7.17 9.05 16.55
N MET A 55 -6.73 10.27 16.23
CA MET A 55 -5.73 10.51 15.21
C MET A 55 -4.40 9.99 15.75
N GLU A 56 -4.02 8.79 15.34
CA GLU A 56 -2.70 8.22 15.64
C GLU A 56 -1.64 9.09 14.95
N SER A 57 -0.50 9.27 15.61
CA SER A 57 0.62 10.03 15.06
C SER A 57 1.01 9.52 13.67
N PRO A 58 1.44 10.40 12.75
CA PRO A 58 1.88 9.99 11.43
C PRO A 58 3.05 9.01 11.59
N PRO A 59 2.97 7.81 10.97
CA PRO A 59 4.03 6.81 11.08
C PRO A 59 5.26 7.31 10.32
N LYS A 60 6.43 7.28 10.98
CA LYS A 60 7.71 7.50 10.31
C LYS A 60 8.11 6.20 9.60
N ILE A 61 8.35 6.28 8.29
CA ILE A 61 8.79 5.14 7.49
C ILE A 61 10.32 5.16 7.49
N GLU A 62 10.95 4.20 8.18
CA GLU A 62 12.41 4.09 8.25
C GLU A 62 12.97 3.21 7.14
N TYR A 63 12.23 2.17 6.75
CA TYR A 63 12.66 1.21 5.73
C TYR A 63 11.48 0.72 4.90
N LEU A 64 11.71 0.58 3.59
CA LEU A 64 10.80 -0.04 2.63
C LEU A 64 11.56 -1.16 1.91
N SER A 65 11.11 -2.40 2.06
CA SER A 65 11.66 -3.56 1.32
C SER A 65 11.18 -3.50 -0.13
N LEU A 66 12.13 -3.28 -1.04
CA LEU A 66 11.93 -3.32 -2.51
C LEU A 66 12.43 -4.65 -3.11
N GLU A 67 12.72 -5.63 -2.26
CA GLU A 67 13.16 -6.96 -2.67
C GLU A 67 12.03 -7.70 -3.38
N SER A 68 12.41 -8.53 -4.35
CA SER A 68 11.50 -9.41 -5.07
C SER A 68 10.73 -10.30 -4.10
N LYS A 69 9.46 -10.53 -4.39
CA LYS A 69 8.59 -11.46 -3.62
C LYS A 69 8.36 -12.77 -4.37
N GLN A 70 9.20 -13.07 -5.36
CA GLN A 70 9.10 -14.24 -6.24
C GLN A 70 10.37 -15.09 -6.07
N GLY A 71 10.27 -16.15 -5.26
CA GLY A 71 11.43 -16.94 -4.83
C GLY A 71 12.19 -16.25 -3.70
N ASP A 72 12.40 -17.01 -2.60
CA ASP A 72 12.95 -16.66 -1.28
C ASP A 72 12.91 -15.19 -0.82
#